data_AF-A0A9X6XE07-F1
#
_entry.id   AF-A0A9X6XE07-F1
#
_cell.length_a   1.000
_cell.length_b   1.000
_cell.length_c   1.000
_cell.angle_alpha   90.00
_cell.angle_beta   90.00
_cell.angle_gamma   90.00
#
_symmetry.space_group_name_H-M   'P 1'
#
loop_
_entity.id
_entity.type
_entity.pdbx_description
1 polymer ?
#
loop_
_entity_poly.entity_id
_entity_poly.type
_entity_poly.pdbx_seq_one_letter_code
_entity_poly.pdbx_strand_id
1 'polypeptide(L)'
;MVIQDLDIQNVVISKLGGYDGYKISFSVKHQSYILLAGKQKTIFPLSIKHAFIEKEKCQFCNKLVFKSAISQQICLNLLLKKSDLLSYFQQNYPEPFEQV
;
A
#
# COMPACT_ATOMS: atom_id res chain seq x y z
N MET A 1 -11.14 -12.27 -0.02
CA MET A 1 -10.36 -11.48 0.96
C MET A 1 -11.15 -10.23 1.26
N VAL A 2 -11.53 -10.05 2.52
CA VAL A 2 -12.16 -8.84 3.05
C VAL A 2 -11.07 -8.00 3.70
N ILE A 3 -10.99 -6.71 3.39
CA ILE A 3 -9.89 -5.84 3.86
C ILE A 3 -9.96 -5.63 5.38
N GLN A 4 -11.16 -5.58 5.95
CA GLN A 4 -11.40 -5.39 7.38
C GLN A 4 -10.87 -6.55 8.24
N ASP A 5 -10.75 -7.75 7.66
CA ASP A 5 -10.21 -8.93 8.35
C ASP A 5 -8.67 -8.99 8.30
N LEU A 6 -8.03 -8.06 7.59
CA LEU A 6 -6.58 -7.98 7.55
C LEU A 6 -6.09 -7.28 8.81
N ASP A 7 -5.19 -7.95 9.53
CA ASP A 7 -4.41 -7.38 10.61
C ASP A 7 -3.36 -6.40 10.03
N ILE A 8 -3.84 -5.21 9.65
CA ILE A 8 -3.04 -4.12 9.08
C ILE A 8 -2.35 -3.38 10.22
N GLN A 9 -1.02 -3.32 10.14
CA GLN A 9 -0.14 -2.77 11.16
C GLN A 9 0.86 -1.80 10.54
N ASN A 10 1.56 -1.02 11.39
CA ASN A 10 2.68 -0.15 11.01
C ASN A 10 2.31 0.82 9.86
N VAL A 11 1.11 1.39 9.91
CA VAL A 11 0.61 2.30 8.87
C VAL A 11 1.34 3.64 8.95
N VAL A 12 1.96 4.04 7.84
CA VAL A 12 2.62 5.34 7.67
C VAL A 12 2.15 5.96 6.38
N ILE A 13 1.48 7.11 6.48
CA ILE A 13 0.95 7.86 5.34
C ILE A 13 1.73 9.15 5.20
N SER A 14 2.29 9.38 4.00
CA SER A 14 3.11 10.56 3.71
C SER A 14 2.74 11.15 2.36
N LYS A 15 2.71 12.48 2.27
CA LYS A 15 2.64 13.19 0.99
C LYS A 15 3.93 13.01 0.22
N LEU A 16 3.85 12.94 -1.10
CA LEU A 16 5.03 12.80 -1.95
C LEU A 16 5.42 14.16 -2.52
N GLY A 17 6.65 14.61 -2.25
CA GLY A 17 7.08 15.97 -2.61
C GLY A 17 7.24 16.23 -4.11
N GLY A 18 7.36 15.18 -4.94
CA GLY A 18 7.55 15.29 -6.38
C GLY A 18 6.29 15.13 -7.24
N TYR A 19 5.15 14.77 -6.64
CA TYR A 19 3.87 14.65 -7.33
C TYR A 19 2.72 14.74 -6.32
N ASP A 20 1.59 15.32 -6.73
CA ASP A 20 0.43 15.43 -5.85
C ASP A 20 -0.16 14.04 -5.57
N GLY A 21 0.02 13.55 -4.34
CA GLY A 21 -0.36 12.20 -3.95
C GLY A 21 0.26 11.73 -2.65
N TYR A 22 0.03 10.44 -2.36
CA TYR A 22 0.33 9.82 -1.08
C TYR A 22 1.09 8.51 -1.26
N LYS A 23 2.03 8.26 -0.35
CA LYS A 23 2.63 6.95 -0.10
C LYS A 23 2.06 6.43 1.21
N ILE A 24 1.36 5.30 1.12
CA ILE A 24 0.82 4.59 2.26
C ILE A 24 1.64 3.31 2.44
N SER A 25 2.47 3.27 3.48
CA SER A 25 3.26 2.09 3.85
C SER A 25 2.54 1.37 4.97
N PHE A 26 2.44 0.04 4.89
CA PHE A 26 1.75 -0.76 5.91
C PHE A 26 2.28 -2.19 5.90
N SER A 27 1.94 -2.97 6.91
CA SER A 27 2.29 -4.39 6.99
C SER A 27 1.08 -5.25 7.31
N VAL A 28 1.09 -6.51 6.84
CA VAL A 28 0.15 -7.55 7.23
C VAL A 28 0.94 -8.80 7.58
N LYS A 29 0.80 -9.34 8.80
CA LYS A 29 1.60 -10.49 9.29
C LYS A 29 3.10 -10.33 9.02
N HIS A 30 3.68 -9.19 9.39
CA HIS A 30 5.10 -8.82 9.19
C HIS A 30 5.54 -8.55 7.74
N GLN A 31 4.72 -8.87 6.74
CA GLN A 31 5.00 -8.55 5.34
C GLN A 31 4.64 -7.11 5.03
N SER A 32 5.59 -6.34 4.50
CA SER A 32 5.43 -4.92 4.24
C SER A 32 5.01 -4.61 2.80
N TYR A 33 4.09 -3.66 2.64
CA TYR A 33 3.53 -3.24 1.36
C TYR A 33 3.49 -1.72 1.28
N ILE A 34 3.51 -1.21 0.05
CA ILE A 34 3.36 0.21 -0.25
C ILE A 34 2.24 0.38 -1.28
N LEU A 35 1.19 1.10 -0.90
CA LEU A 35 0.17 1.64 -1.79
C LEU A 35 0.56 3.06 -2.18
N LEU A 36 0.62 3.34 -3.48
CA LEU A 36 0.75 4.68 -4.02
C LEU A 36 -0.63 5.18 -4.44
N ALA A 37 -0.96 6.39 -4.05
CA ALA A 37 -2.17 7.09 -4.48
C ALA A 37 -1.80 8.44 -5.11
N GLY A 38 -2.51 8.81 -6.17
CA GLY A 38 -2.43 10.13 -6.77
C GLY A 38 -3.54 11.02 -6.21
N LYS A 39 -3.35 12.34 -6.30
CA LYS A 39 -4.36 13.34 -5.99
C LYS A 39 -4.53 14.25 -7.20
N GLN A 40 -5.78 14.42 -7.60
CA GLN A 40 -6.24 15.48 -8.52
C GLN A 40 -7.46 16.13 -7.87
N LYS A 41 -8.64 16.09 -8.50
CA LYS A 41 -9.91 16.45 -7.85
C LYS A 41 -10.27 15.50 -6.72
N THR A 42 -9.91 14.23 -6.86
CA THR A 42 -10.10 13.17 -5.88
C THR A 42 -8.79 12.41 -5.69
N ILE A 43 -8.70 11.66 -4.59
CA ILE A 43 -7.59 10.76 -4.33
C ILE A 43 -7.93 9.42 -4.99
N PHE A 44 -6.98 8.86 -5.75
CA PHE A 44 -7.18 7.60 -6.48
C PHE A 44 -5.96 6.69 -6.36
N PRO A 45 -6.16 5.36 -6.34
CA PRO A 45 -5.06 4.42 -6.15
C PRO A 45 -4.28 4.22 -7.47
N LEU A 46 -2.96 4.29 -7.41
CA LEU A 46 -2.07 4.10 -8.56
C LEU A 46 -1.58 2.65 -8.62
N SER A 47 -0.85 2.21 -7.61
CA SER A 47 -0.21 0.89 -7.61
C SER A 47 0.05 0.40 -6.19
N ILE A 48 0.28 -0.91 -6.07
CA ILE A 48 0.71 -1.53 -4.81
C ILE A 48 1.85 -2.49 -5.05
N LYS A 49 2.88 -2.38 -4.23
CA LYS A 49 4.09 -3.20 -4.33
C LYS A 49 4.49 -3.77 -2.98
N HIS A 50 5.25 -4.86 -3.04
CA HIS A 50 5.95 -5.40 -1.89
C HIS A 50 7.10 -4.47 -1.48
N ALA A 51 7.37 -4.42 -0.18
CA ALA A 51 8.46 -3.69 0.44
C ALA A 51 9.18 -4.55 1.50
N PHE A 52 9.36 -5.84 1.20
CA PHE A 52 9.85 -6.82 2.17
C PHE A 52 11.31 -6.56 2.53
N ILE A 53 11.62 -6.70 3.83
CA ILE A 53 12.96 -6.53 4.39
C ILE A 53 13.79 -7.80 4.19
N GLU A 54 13.15 -8.94 3.92
CA GLU A 54 13.79 -10.22 3.70
C GLU A 54 13.23 -10.91 2.46
N LYS A 55 13.95 -11.94 1.98
CA LYS A 55 13.47 -12.77 0.88
C LYS A 55 12.42 -13.73 1.42
N GLU A 56 11.17 -13.55 1.04
CA GLU A 56 10.06 -14.38 1.52
C GLU A 56 8.96 -14.51 0.46
N LYS A 57 8.07 -15.49 0.63
CA LYS A 57 6.91 -15.66 -0.24
C LYS A 57 5.78 -14.77 0.23
N CYS A 58 5.24 -13.95 -0.66
CA CYS A 58 4.08 -13.14 -0.35
C CYS A 58 2.86 -14.01 -0.03
N GLN A 59 2.21 -13.77 1.10
CA GLN A 59 1.04 -14.52 1.55
C GLN A 59 -0.18 -14.39 0.61
N PHE A 60 -0.28 -13.30 -0.16
CA PHE A 60 -1.44 -13.03 -1.01
C PHE A 60 -1.27 -13.51 -2.46
N CYS A 61 -0.06 -13.45 -3.00
CA CYS A 61 0.20 -13.77 -4.41
C CYS A 61 1.18 -14.94 -4.60
N ASN A 62 1.69 -15.53 -3.52
CA ASN A 62 2.64 -16.64 -3.50
C ASN A 62 3.96 -16.39 -4.26
N LYS A 63 4.19 -15.16 -4.73
CA LYS A 63 5.42 -14.75 -5.41
C LYS A 63 6.57 -14.70 -4.41
N LEU A 64 7.72 -15.22 -4.81
CA LEU A 64 8.97 -15.02 -4.08
C LEU A 64 9.43 -13.57 -4.28
N VAL A 65 9.46 -12.81 -3.19
CA VAL A 65 9.84 -11.40 -3.18
C VAL A 65 11.25 -11.30 -2.64
N PHE A 66 12.09 -10.51 -3.29
CA PHE A 66 13.48 -10.29 -2.90
C PHE A 66 13.63 -8.96 -2.14
N LYS A 67 14.57 -8.92 -1.19
CA LYS A 67 15.01 -7.69 -0.52
C LYS A 67 15.83 -6.85 -1.51
N SER A 68 15.22 -6.08 -2.42
CA SER A 68 16.01 -5.13 -3.24
C SER A 68 15.21 -4.15 -4.11
N ALA A 69 15.86 -3.00 -4.37
CA ALA A 69 15.54 -1.92 -5.31
C ALA A 69 15.59 -2.31 -6.80
N ILE A 70 15.86 -3.56 -7.16
CA ILE A 70 16.07 -4.03 -8.54
C ILE A 70 14.80 -3.98 -9.40
N SER A 71 13.60 -3.97 -8.81
CA SER A 71 12.35 -3.73 -9.56
C SER A 71 11.18 -3.35 -8.66
N GLN A 72 10.13 -2.76 -9.26
CA GLN A 72 8.84 -2.64 -8.60
C GLN A 72 8.20 -4.03 -8.51
N GLN A 73 8.42 -4.73 -7.39
CA GLN A 73 7.83 -6.04 -7.15
C GLN A 73 6.34 -5.89 -6.79
N ILE A 74 5.47 -5.81 -7.80
CA ILE A 74 4.02 -5.64 -7.64
C ILE A 74 3.37 -6.85 -6.94
N CYS A 75 2.43 -6.59 -6.03
CA CYS A 75 1.56 -7.62 -5.46
C CYS A 75 0.27 -7.69 -6.26
N LEU A 76 0.16 -8.66 -7.18
CA LEU A 76 -0.99 -8.76 -8.08
C LEU A 76 -2.33 -8.90 -7.33
N ASN A 77 -2.36 -9.68 -6.25
CA ASN A 77 -3.57 -9.88 -5.47
C ASN A 77 -4.04 -8.57 -4.82
N LEU A 78 -3.14 -7.86 -4.12
CA LEU A 78 -3.48 -6.57 -3.52
C LEU A 78 -3.73 -5.48 -4.58
N LEU A 79 -3.13 -5.57 -5.78
CA LEU A 79 -3.35 -4.61 -6.86
C LEU A 79 -4.80 -4.61 -7.35
N LEU A 80 -5.44 -5.79 -7.36
CA LEU A 80 -6.87 -5.93 -7.65
C LEU A 80 -7.75 -5.31 -6.55
N LYS A 81 -7.19 -5.08 -5.37
CA LYS A 81 -7.86 -4.55 -4.18
C LYS A 81 -7.43 -3.13 -3.80
N LYS A 82 -6.67 -2.45 -4.67
CA LYS A 82 -6.09 -1.13 -4.38
C LYS A 82 -7.13 -0.07 -4.04
N SER A 83 -8.31 -0.11 -4.66
CA SER A 83 -9.41 0.81 -4.36
C SER A 83 -10.01 0.54 -2.99
N ASP A 84 -10.30 -0.72 -2.67
CA ASP A 84 -10.82 -1.13 -1.36
C ASP A 84 -9.83 -0.77 -0.24
N LEU A 85 -8.53 -0.99 -0.48
CA LEU A 85 -7.45 -0.60 0.44
C LEU A 85 -7.38 0.92 0.62
N LEU A 86 -7.45 1.70 -0.46
CA LEU A 86 -7.45 3.15 -0.34
C LEU A 86 -8.64 3.65 0.48
N SER A 87 -9.84 3.15 0.19
CA SER A 87 -11.05 3.48 0.95
C SER A 87 -10.89 3.13 2.43
N TYR A 88 -10.31 1.96 2.74
CA TYR A 88 -10.00 1.58 4.11
C TYR A 88 -9.07 2.60 4.79
N PHE A 89 -7.98 3.01 4.13
CA PHE A 89 -7.04 3.98 4.71
C PHE A 89 -7.67 5.35 4.89
N GLN A 90 -8.49 5.82 3.95
CA GLN A 90 -9.20 7.10 4.08
C GLN A 90 -10.23 7.10 5.22
N GLN A 91 -10.87 5.96 5.48
CA GLN A 91 -11.85 5.82 6.57
C GLN A 91 -11.19 5.72 7.95
N ASN A 92 -10.07 4.98 8.06
CA ASN A 92 -9.44 4.68 9.35
C ASN A 92 -8.32 5.68 9.73
N TYR A 93 -7.76 6.38 8.74
CA TYR A 93 -6.68 7.35 8.92
C TYR A 93 -6.96 8.60 8.08
N PRO A 94 -8.02 9.37 8.38
CA PRO A 94 -8.44 10.50 7.54
C PRO A 94 -7.48 11.70 7.57
N GLU A 95 -6.87 11.99 8.72
CA GLU A 95 -6.10 13.23 8.98
C GLU A 95 -5.02 13.52 7.91
N PRO A 96 -4.20 12.54 7.45
CA PRO A 96 -3.19 12.80 6.42
C PRO A 96 -3.77 13.22 5.06
N PHE A 97 -5.03 12.88 4.78
CA PHE A 97 -5.72 13.18 3.54
C PHE A 97 -6.50 14.50 3.55
N GLU A 98 -6.80 15.02 4.75
CA GLU A 98 -7.58 16.24 4.98
C GLU A 98 -6.78 17.54 4.81
N GLN A 99 -5.45 17.45 4.69
CA GLN A 99 -4.62 18.60 4.35
C GLN A 99 -4.83 18.99 2.86
N VAL A 100 -5.93 19.71 2.63
CA VAL A 100 -6.28 20.46 1.42
C VAL A 100 -5.75 21.88 1.54
#